data_AF-A0A2N2STA1-F1
#
_entry.id   AF-A0A2N2STA1-F1
#
_cell.length_a   1.000
_cell.length_b   1.000
_cell.length_c   1.000
_cell.angle_alpha   90.00
_cell.angle_beta   90.00
_cell.angle_gamma   90.00
#
_symmetry.space_group_name_H-M   'P 1'
#
loop_
_entity.id
_entity.type
_entity.pdbx_description
1 polymer ?
#
loop_
_entity_poly.entity_id
_entity_poly.type
_entity_poly.pdbx_seq_one_letter_code
_entity_poly.pdbx_strand_id
1 'polypeptide(L)'
;MGIRQLVWALIAALLLYGGWQILRSLTADRRTLKKSIGEQKPAPPVEQPASLLATVDDEDEEDAGVADFDYAPVAATVPAPLPQPQPQHPGPDLFAFELEQQRLRRELGAVRAALDVQKEEINALHDAIRHLTEQGLVAAQSAEPLEQSASPEYSEALVLARRGLSVEEISTRCGITRAEAELVVSLAARGEGEGGA
;
A
#
# COMPACT_ATOMS: atom_id res chain seq x y z
N MET A 1 -23.11 -33.92 15.64
CA MET A 1 -22.51 -32.63 16.02
C MET A 1 -23.57 -31.56 15.87
N GLY A 2 -23.79 -30.72 16.89
CA GLY A 2 -24.87 -29.74 16.86
C GLY A 2 -24.63 -28.68 15.77
N ILE A 3 -25.69 -28.16 15.15
CA ILE A 3 -25.64 -27.15 14.09
C ILE A 3 -24.75 -25.95 14.49
N ARG A 4 -24.77 -25.57 15.77
CA ARG A 4 -23.89 -24.54 16.34
C ARG A 4 -22.40 -24.85 16.19
N GLN A 5 -21.98 -26.10 16.38
CA GLN A 5 -20.58 -26.51 16.18
C GLN A 5 -20.20 -26.47 14.70
N LEU A 6 -21.14 -26.77 13.81
CA LEU A 6 -20.93 -26.71 12.35
C LEU A 6 -20.77 -25.26 11.90
N VAL A 7 -21.58 -24.34 12.43
CA VAL A 7 -21.46 -22.89 12.16
C VAL A 7 -20.14 -22.34 12.70
N TRP A 8 -19.75 -22.68 13.93
CA TRP A 8 -18.45 -22.26 14.48
C TRP A 8 -17.26 -22.83 13.71
N ALA A 9 -17.33 -24.09 13.28
CA ALA A 9 -16.30 -24.70 12.44
C ALA A 9 -16.20 -24.00 11.08
N LEU A 10 -17.33 -23.62 10.48
CA LEU A 10 -17.36 -22.90 9.21
C LEU A 10 -16.78 -21.49 9.33
N ILE A 11 -17.15 -20.75 10.39
CA ILE A 11 -16.58 -19.42 10.67
C ILE A 11 -15.07 -19.53 10.89
N ALA A 12 -14.62 -20.48 11.72
CA ALA A 12 -13.20 -20.70 11.96
C ALA A 12 -12.45 -21.05 10.67
N ALA A 13 -13.02 -21.90 9.81
CA ALA A 13 -12.44 -22.24 8.52
C ALA A 13 -12.36 -21.01 7.59
N LEU A 14 -13.36 -20.14 7.60
CA LEU A 14 -13.39 -18.92 6.78
C LEU A 14 -12.35 -17.89 7.25
N LEU A 15 -12.19 -17.71 8.56
CA LEU A 15 -11.15 -16.85 9.14
C LEU A 15 -9.75 -17.39 8.86
N LEU A 16 -9.56 -18.71 8.98
CA LEU A 16 -8.28 -19.35 8.72
C LEU A 16 -7.93 -19.28 7.22
N TYR A 17 -8.92 -19.42 6.35
CA TYR A 17 -8.77 -19.23 4.91
C TYR A 17 -8.46 -17.77 4.54
N GLY A 18 -9.17 -16.80 5.11
CA GLY A 18 -8.91 -15.38 4.90
C GLY A 18 -7.52 -14.96 5.38
N GLY A 19 -7.12 -15.39 6.59
CA GLY A 19 -5.78 -15.17 7.11
C GLY A 19 -4.70 -15.80 6.24
N TRP A 20 -4.91 -17.03 5.75
CA TRP A 20 -4.01 -17.69 4.83
C TRP A 20 -3.92 -16.98 3.48
N GLN A 21 -5.04 -16.45 2.97
CA GLN A 21 -5.08 -15.71 1.71
C GLN A 21 -4.29 -14.39 1.81
N ILE A 22 -4.41 -13.66 2.93
CA ILE A 22 -3.63 -12.44 3.21
C ILE A 22 -2.14 -12.79 3.35
N LEU A 23 -1.81 -13.87 4.05
CA LEU A 23 -0.42 -14.33 4.18
C LEU A 23 0.15 -14.75 2.81
N ARG A 24 -0.68 -15.35 1.96
CA ARG A 24 -0.31 -15.78 0.61
C ARG A 24 -0.09 -14.60 -0.34
N SER A 25 -0.90 -13.55 -0.29
CA SER A 25 -0.68 -12.35 -1.11
C SER A 25 0.61 -11.63 -0.69
N LEU A 26 0.83 -11.44 0.61
CA LEU A 26 2.05 -10.84 1.16
C LEU A 26 3.32 -11.65 0.86
N THR A 27 3.22 -12.98 0.77
CA THR A 27 4.37 -13.84 0.45
C THR A 27 4.61 -13.99 -1.05
N ALA A 28 3.60 -13.83 -1.90
CA ALA A 28 3.77 -13.79 -3.35
C ALA A 28 4.59 -12.56 -3.78
N ASP A 29 4.30 -11.39 -3.20
CA ASP A 29 5.05 -10.15 -3.45
C ASP A 29 6.49 -10.21 -2.94
N ARG A 30 6.75 -10.94 -1.86
CA ARG A 30 8.12 -11.14 -1.36
C ARG A 30 8.93 -12.11 -2.22
N ARG A 31 8.29 -13.04 -2.93
CA ARG A 31 8.98 -14.00 -3.82
C ARG A 31 9.42 -13.36 -5.12
N THR A 32 8.65 -12.41 -5.66
CA THR A 32 9.06 -11.61 -6.83
C THR A 32 10.25 -10.72 -6.48
N LEU A 33 10.24 -10.09 -5.30
CA LEU A 33 11.37 -9.29 -4.80
C LEU A 33 12.63 -10.13 -4.51
N LYS A 34 12.48 -11.35 -3.98
CA LYS A 34 13.63 -12.23 -3.70
C LYS A 34 14.23 -12.83 -4.98
N LYS A 35 13.44 -12.97 -6.05
CA LYS A 35 13.91 -13.39 -7.37
C LYS A 35 14.77 -12.32 -8.04
N SER A 36 14.44 -11.02 -7.88
CA SER A 36 15.28 -9.94 -8.41
C SER A 36 16.58 -9.75 -7.63
N ILE A 37 16.58 -10.00 -6.31
CA ILE A 37 17.80 -9.93 -5.48
C ILE A 37 18.74 -11.12 -5.72
N GLY A 38 18.20 -12.30 -6.08
CA GLY A 38 18.99 -13.52 -6.32
C GLY A 38 19.76 -13.56 -7.64
N GLU A 39 19.47 -12.67 -8.59
CA GLU A 39 20.12 -12.63 -9.91
C GLU A 39 21.34 -11.69 -9.95
N GLN A 40 21.60 -10.94 -8.88
CA GLN A 40 22.77 -10.07 -8.79
C GLN A 40 23.99 -10.86 -8.26
N LYS A 41 24.64 -11.56 -9.19
CA LYS A 41 25.91 -12.26 -9.03
C LYS A 41 27.03 -11.30 -8.58
N PRO A 42 27.81 -11.61 -7.53
CA PRO A 42 28.87 -10.73 -7.02
C PRO A 42 30.27 -11.14 -7.52
N ALA A 43 31.15 -10.16 -7.82
CA ALA A 43 32.63 -10.18 -7.71
C ALA A 43 33.26 -8.99 -8.48
N PRO A 44 34.52 -8.58 -8.19
CA PRO A 44 35.19 -8.35 -6.90
C PRO A 44 36.01 -7.00 -6.91
N PRO A 45 36.82 -6.66 -5.88
CA PRO A 45 37.20 -5.28 -5.52
C PRO A 45 38.57 -4.82 -6.07
N VAL A 46 38.76 -3.51 -6.28
CA VAL A 46 40.09 -2.91 -6.51
C VAL A 46 40.26 -1.62 -5.71
N GLU A 47 40.92 -1.81 -4.56
CA GLU A 47 42.06 -1.07 -4.02
C GLU A 47 42.25 0.43 -4.38
N GLN A 48 42.25 1.25 -3.33
CA GLN A 48 42.76 2.62 -3.28
C GLN A 48 44.30 2.61 -3.41
N PRO A 49 44.89 3.72 -3.86
CA PRO A 49 45.95 4.27 -3.01
C PRO A 49 45.89 5.79 -2.84
N ALA A 50 45.98 6.17 -1.57
CA ALA A 50 46.48 7.46 -1.12
C ALA A 50 47.97 7.61 -1.46
N SER A 51 48.40 8.81 -1.85
CA SER A 51 49.62 9.49 -1.36
C SER A 51 49.87 10.79 -2.13
N LEU A 52 49.67 11.92 -1.45
CA LEU A 52 50.16 13.23 -1.82
C LEU A 52 50.83 13.79 -0.57
N LEU A 53 52.16 13.88 -0.55
CA LEU A 53 52.89 14.72 0.39
C LEU A 53 54.22 15.11 -0.24
N ALA A 54 54.33 16.42 -0.42
CA ALA A 54 55.44 17.17 -0.97
C ALA A 54 56.59 17.29 0.04
N THR A 55 57.81 17.42 -0.47
CA THR A 55 58.89 18.15 0.19
C THR A 55 59.68 18.90 -0.88
N VAL A 56 59.63 20.23 -0.78
CA VAL A 56 60.53 21.20 -1.40
C VAL A 56 61.78 21.25 -0.52
N ASP A 57 62.97 21.29 -1.11
CA ASP A 57 64.16 21.80 -0.46
C ASP A 57 65.07 22.48 -1.51
N ASP A 58 65.37 23.75 -1.24
CA ASP A 58 66.26 24.66 -1.96
C ASP A 58 67.65 24.57 -1.30
N GLU A 59 68.74 24.46 -2.05
CA GLU A 59 70.06 24.98 -1.62
C GLU A 59 70.89 25.48 -2.82
N ASP A 60 71.40 26.70 -2.65
CA ASP A 60 72.25 27.51 -3.52
C ASP A 60 73.69 26.97 -3.66
N GLU A 61 74.40 27.31 -4.76
CA GLU A 61 75.74 27.95 -4.72
C GLU A 61 76.27 28.30 -6.12
N GLU A 62 76.96 29.44 -6.18
CA GLU A 62 77.51 30.17 -7.33
C GLU A 62 78.78 29.51 -7.94
N ASP A 63 79.11 29.79 -9.21
CA ASP A 63 80.40 30.39 -9.63
C ASP A 63 80.61 30.42 -11.17
N ALA A 64 81.29 31.48 -11.60
CA ALA A 64 82.12 31.68 -12.79
C ALA A 64 81.51 31.52 -14.19
N GLY A 65 81.50 32.64 -14.91
CA GLY A 65 80.96 32.75 -16.25
C GLY A 65 81.95 32.44 -17.37
N VAL A 66 81.40 32.38 -18.59
CA VAL A 66 82.07 32.74 -19.84
C VAL A 66 80.99 33.23 -20.78
N ALA A 67 81.17 34.44 -21.32
CA ALA A 67 80.34 34.97 -22.38
C ALA A 67 80.66 34.21 -23.68
N ASP A 68 79.77 33.31 -24.09
CA ASP A 68 79.77 32.74 -25.44
C ASP A 68 78.55 33.29 -26.19
N PHE A 69 78.83 34.03 -27.26
CA PHE A 69 77.82 34.60 -28.14
C PHE A 69 77.36 33.51 -29.10
N ASP A 70 76.40 32.69 -28.68
CA ASP A 70 75.73 31.71 -29.52
C ASP A 70 74.50 32.34 -30.21
N TYR A 71 74.66 32.74 -31.47
CA TYR A 71 73.60 33.31 -32.32
C TYR A 71 72.78 32.20 -33.00
N ALA A 72 72.30 31.22 -32.22
CA ALA A 72 71.28 30.28 -32.66
C ALA A 72 69.96 30.62 -31.94
N PRO A 73 68.82 30.71 -32.64
CA PRO A 73 67.54 30.89 -31.96
C PRO A 73 67.29 29.64 -31.12
N VAL A 74 67.53 29.74 -29.81
CA VAL A 74 67.16 28.71 -28.84
C VAL A 74 65.65 28.55 -28.98
N ALA A 75 65.21 27.37 -29.42
CA ALA A 75 63.81 27.03 -29.40
C ALA A 75 63.33 27.27 -27.97
N ALA A 76 62.42 28.21 -27.77
CA ALA A 76 61.81 28.43 -26.47
C ALA A 76 61.34 27.06 -25.99
N THR A 77 61.97 26.54 -24.93
CA THR A 77 61.44 25.43 -24.18
C THR A 77 60.09 25.91 -23.71
N VAL A 78 59.03 25.46 -24.40
CA VAL A 78 57.66 25.73 -24.02
C VAL A 78 57.59 25.35 -22.55
N PRO A 79 57.27 26.27 -21.63
CA PRO A 79 57.07 25.90 -20.24
C PRO A 79 56.08 24.74 -20.25
N ALA A 80 56.43 23.63 -19.57
CA ALA A 80 55.59 22.45 -19.49
C ALA A 80 54.15 22.92 -19.30
N PRO A 81 53.22 22.53 -20.18
CA PRO A 81 51.88 23.10 -20.15
C PRO A 81 51.36 22.94 -18.74
N LEU A 82 51.03 24.06 -18.08
CA LEU A 82 50.28 24.04 -16.84
C LEU A 82 49.18 22.99 -17.03
N PRO A 83 48.95 22.08 -16.07
CA PRO A 83 47.92 21.07 -16.21
C PRO A 83 46.63 21.79 -16.59
N GLN A 84 46.27 21.70 -17.88
CA GLN A 84 44.97 22.19 -18.29
C GLN A 84 43.99 21.35 -17.49
N PRO A 85 42.98 21.94 -16.83
CA PRO A 85 41.95 21.16 -16.17
C PRO A 85 41.38 20.24 -17.23
N GLN A 86 41.80 18.97 -17.21
CA GLN A 86 41.28 17.98 -18.13
C GLN A 86 39.77 18.02 -17.95
N PRO A 87 38.98 18.08 -19.04
CA PRO A 87 37.55 17.94 -18.91
C PRO A 87 37.32 16.65 -18.14
N GLN A 88 36.89 16.78 -16.88
CA GLN A 88 36.56 15.66 -16.04
C GLN A 88 35.35 15.02 -16.70
N HIS A 89 35.59 14.07 -17.58
CA HIS A 89 34.53 13.27 -18.15
C HIS A 89 33.89 12.56 -16.95
N PRO A 90 32.60 12.81 -16.65
CA PRO A 90 31.95 12.10 -15.57
C PRO A 90 32.15 10.62 -15.84
N GLY A 91 32.75 9.92 -14.87
CA GLY A 91 33.02 8.49 -15.01
C GLY A 91 31.72 7.75 -15.34
N PRO A 92 31.80 6.57 -15.97
CA PRO A 92 30.62 5.79 -16.37
C PRO A 92 29.61 5.58 -15.24
N ASP A 93 30.09 5.56 -13.99
CA ASP A 93 29.28 5.40 -12.78
C ASP A 93 28.36 6.60 -12.46
N LEU A 94 28.82 7.84 -12.73
CA LEU A 94 28.01 9.04 -12.49
C LEU A 94 26.83 9.11 -13.46
N PHE A 95 27.06 8.76 -14.73
CA PHE A 95 26.01 8.69 -15.74
C PHE A 95 24.98 7.59 -15.43
N ALA A 96 25.44 6.42 -14.99
CA ALA A 96 24.56 5.34 -14.56
C ALA A 96 23.67 5.79 -13.39
N PHE A 97 24.25 6.46 -12.39
CA PHE A 97 23.52 7.00 -11.25
C PHE A 97 22.48 8.06 -11.65
N GLU A 98 22.82 8.98 -12.55
CA GLU A 98 21.88 9.98 -13.07
C GLU A 98 20.68 9.33 -13.79
N LEU A 99 20.93 8.28 -14.57
CA LEU A 99 19.88 7.54 -15.27
C LEU A 99 18.97 6.80 -14.27
N GLU A 100 19.55 6.16 -13.26
CA GLU A 100 18.79 5.54 -12.17
C GLU A 100 17.94 6.59 -11.45
N GLN A 101 18.51 7.75 -11.11
CA GLN A 101 17.78 8.82 -10.46
C GLN A 101 16.60 9.31 -11.32
N GLN A 102 16.78 9.41 -12.64
CA GLN A 102 15.71 9.76 -13.56
C GLN A 102 14.63 8.67 -13.62
N ARG A 103 15.02 7.39 -13.65
CA ARG A 103 14.09 6.25 -13.61
C ARG A 103 13.26 6.24 -12.33
N LEU A 104 13.92 6.35 -11.18
CA LEU A 104 13.24 6.39 -9.87
C LEU A 104 12.27 7.58 -9.78
N ARG A 105 12.66 8.76 -10.27
CA ARG A 105 11.76 9.92 -10.32
C ARG A 105 10.54 9.66 -11.19
N ARG A 106 10.71 9.00 -12.34
CA ARG A 106 9.60 8.63 -13.23
C ARG A 106 8.68 7.60 -12.59
N GLU A 107 9.24 6.58 -11.93
CA GLU A 107 8.48 5.57 -11.20
C GLU A 107 7.69 6.18 -10.04
N LEU A 108 8.32 7.05 -9.24
CA LEU A 108 7.63 7.79 -8.18
C LEU A 108 6.50 8.66 -8.73
N GLY A 109 6.71 9.31 -9.87
CA GLY A 109 5.65 10.05 -10.57
C GLY A 109 4.48 9.16 -10.99
N ALA A 110 4.77 7.99 -11.57
CA ALA A 110 3.76 7.02 -11.98
C ALA A 110 2.96 6.46 -10.79
N VAL A 111 3.63 6.12 -9.69
CA VAL A 111 2.97 5.62 -8.47
C VAL A 111 2.09 6.69 -7.85
N ARG A 112 2.53 7.95 -7.80
CA ARG A 112 1.70 9.06 -7.29
C ARG A 112 0.45 9.26 -8.14
N ALA A 113 0.59 9.24 -9.47
CA ALA A 113 -0.56 9.34 -10.36
C ALA A 113 -1.56 8.18 -10.15
N ALA A 114 -1.08 6.94 -9.98
CA ALA A 114 -1.94 5.80 -9.68
C ALA A 114 -2.66 5.95 -8.32
N LEU A 115 -1.98 6.49 -7.32
CA LEU A 115 -2.55 6.79 -6.00
C LEU A 115 -3.66 7.83 -6.12
N ASP A 116 -3.44 8.90 -6.88
CA ASP A 116 -4.43 9.96 -7.06
C ASP A 116 -5.70 9.43 -7.73
N VAL A 117 -5.57 8.57 -8.75
CA VAL A 117 -6.72 7.88 -9.37
C VAL A 117 -7.46 7.00 -8.36
N GLN A 118 -6.75 6.24 -7.52
CA GLN A 118 -7.39 5.41 -6.50
C GLN A 118 -8.14 6.25 -5.45
N LYS A 119 -7.59 7.40 -5.05
CA LYS A 119 -8.27 8.31 -4.13
C LYS A 119 -9.56 8.86 -4.74
N GLU A 120 -9.54 9.22 -6.01
CA GLU A 120 -10.73 9.68 -6.73
C GLU A 120 -11.81 8.60 -6.75
N GLU A 121 -11.45 7.35 -7.06
CA GLU A 121 -12.39 6.23 -7.06
C GLU A 121 -12.98 5.95 -5.66
N ILE A 122 -12.14 5.97 -4.61
CA ILE A 122 -12.59 5.80 -3.23
C ILE A 122 -13.56 6.91 -2.83
N ASN A 123 -13.26 8.16 -3.20
CA ASN A 123 -14.14 9.29 -2.92
C ASN A 123 -15.48 9.14 -3.67
N ALA A 124 -15.46 8.74 -4.93
CA ALA A 124 -16.67 8.47 -5.71
C ALA A 124 -17.51 7.35 -5.08
N LEU A 125 -16.89 6.27 -4.60
CA LEU A 125 -17.56 5.20 -3.89
C LEU A 125 -18.15 5.66 -2.55
N HIS A 126 -17.42 6.47 -1.78
CA HIS A 126 -17.94 7.05 -0.54
C HIS A 126 -19.15 7.96 -0.80
N ASP A 127 -19.11 8.76 -1.86
CA ASP A 127 -20.24 9.62 -2.23
C ASP A 127 -21.44 8.79 -2.70
N ALA A 128 -21.22 7.72 -3.48
CA ALA A 128 -22.27 6.80 -3.87
C ALA A 128 -22.91 6.11 -2.66
N ILE A 129 -22.11 5.63 -1.70
CA ILE A 129 -22.60 5.04 -0.45
C ILE A 129 -23.40 6.08 0.32
N ARG A 130 -22.88 7.32 0.47
CA ARG A 130 -23.59 8.39 1.18
C ARG A 130 -24.95 8.66 0.54
N HIS A 131 -24.99 8.76 -0.78
CA HIS A 131 -26.23 8.95 -1.53
C HIS A 131 -27.22 7.78 -1.35
N LEU A 132 -26.75 6.52 -1.38
CA LEU A 132 -27.62 5.37 -1.09
C LEU A 132 -28.12 5.38 0.35
N THR A 133 -27.29 5.76 1.32
CA THR A 133 -27.71 5.86 2.72
C THR A 133 -28.71 6.99 2.92
N GLU A 134 -28.54 8.14 2.25
CA GLU A 134 -29.49 9.25 2.27
C GLU A 134 -30.81 8.84 1.62
N GLN A 135 -30.78 8.14 0.48
CA GLN A 135 -31.98 7.58 -0.14
C GLN A 135 -32.66 6.54 0.75
N GLY A 136 -31.90 5.66 1.40
CA GLY A 136 -32.42 4.68 2.34
C GLY A 136 -33.03 5.33 3.58
N LEU A 137 -32.43 6.41 4.09
CA LEU A 137 -32.96 7.20 5.19
C LEU A 137 -34.21 7.97 4.77
N VAL A 138 -34.25 8.57 3.58
CA VAL A 138 -35.43 9.26 3.07
C VAL A 138 -36.55 8.25 2.80
N ALA A 139 -36.23 7.08 2.25
CA ALA A 139 -37.15 5.96 2.10
C ALA A 139 -37.62 5.44 3.46
N ALA A 140 -36.79 5.38 4.49
CA ALA A 140 -37.19 4.98 5.85
C ALA A 140 -37.93 6.07 6.64
N GLN A 141 -37.82 7.34 6.24
CA GLN A 141 -38.59 8.46 6.82
C GLN A 141 -39.94 8.66 6.11
N SER A 142 -40.05 8.26 4.84
CA SER A 142 -41.29 8.32 4.04
C SER A 142 -42.05 7.00 4.02
N ALA A 143 -41.36 5.87 4.18
CA ALA A 143 -41.96 4.65 4.68
C ALA A 143 -42.19 4.85 6.18
N GLU A 144 -43.46 4.95 6.56
CA GLU A 144 -43.91 4.50 7.87
C GLU A 144 -43.11 3.27 8.32
N PRO A 145 -42.68 3.19 9.59
CA PRO A 145 -41.69 2.24 10.08
C PRO A 145 -41.91 0.86 9.47
N LEU A 146 -40.83 0.18 9.08
CA LEU A 146 -40.81 -1.15 8.43
C LEU A 146 -41.63 -2.25 9.16
N GLU A 147 -42.25 -1.94 10.29
CA GLU A 147 -43.37 -2.68 10.90
C GLU A 147 -44.65 -2.70 10.02
N GLN A 148 -44.86 -1.75 9.10
CA GLN A 148 -46.04 -1.69 8.21
C GLN A 148 -45.82 -2.28 6.81
N SER A 149 -44.58 -2.61 6.44
CA SER A 149 -44.30 -3.35 5.18
C SER A 149 -44.31 -4.87 5.37
N ALA A 150 -44.43 -5.34 6.61
CA ALA A 150 -44.94 -6.66 6.87
C ALA A 150 -46.48 -6.61 6.73
N SER A 151 -47.06 -7.55 5.99
CA SER A 151 -48.53 -7.75 5.92
C SER A 151 -49.15 -7.55 7.33
N PRO A 152 -50.35 -6.95 7.47
CA PRO A 152 -51.00 -6.77 8.78
C PRO A 152 -51.08 -8.07 9.62
N GLU A 153 -51.04 -9.23 8.96
CA GLU A 153 -50.96 -10.55 9.59
C GLU A 153 -49.67 -10.75 10.42
N TYR A 154 -48.54 -10.25 9.93
CA TYR A 154 -47.23 -10.40 10.56
C TYR A 154 -47.01 -9.40 11.69
N SER A 155 -47.57 -8.18 11.58
CA SER A 155 -47.55 -7.21 12.68
C SER A 155 -48.43 -7.67 13.84
N GLU A 156 -49.59 -8.29 13.58
CA GLU A 156 -50.38 -8.96 14.62
C GLU A 156 -49.61 -10.13 15.24
N ALA A 157 -48.95 -10.96 14.43
CA ALA A 157 -48.14 -12.08 14.90
C ALA A 157 -47.00 -11.63 15.83
N LEU A 158 -46.31 -10.52 15.50
CA LEU A 158 -45.27 -9.94 16.36
C LEU A 158 -45.81 -9.47 17.71
N VAL A 159 -46.98 -8.83 17.73
CA VAL A 159 -47.63 -8.41 18.99
C VAL A 159 -48.02 -9.63 19.83
N LEU A 160 -48.50 -10.71 19.21
CA LEU A 160 -48.84 -11.94 19.92
C LEU A 160 -47.59 -12.67 20.44
N ALA A 161 -46.50 -12.68 19.68
CA ALA A 161 -45.23 -13.23 20.12
C ALA A 161 -44.64 -12.48 21.31
N ARG A 162 -44.69 -11.13 21.32
CA ARG A 162 -44.31 -10.30 22.48
C ARG A 162 -45.20 -10.54 23.71
N ARG A 163 -46.44 -11.01 23.51
CA ARG A 163 -47.34 -11.43 24.59
C ARG A 163 -47.07 -12.86 25.08
N GLY A 164 -46.09 -13.55 24.49
CA GLY A 164 -45.68 -14.90 24.89
C GLY A 164 -46.60 -16.02 24.38
N LEU A 165 -47.37 -15.79 23.31
CA LEU A 165 -48.16 -16.87 22.71
C LEU A 165 -47.26 -17.93 22.06
N SER A 166 -47.77 -19.17 22.02
CA SER A 166 -47.04 -20.28 21.39
C SER A 166 -47.01 -20.17 19.86
N VAL A 167 -46.01 -20.78 19.25
CA VAL A 167 -45.81 -20.82 17.78
C VAL A 167 -47.06 -21.38 17.09
N GLU A 168 -47.62 -22.45 17.64
CA GLU A 168 -48.82 -23.10 17.11
C GLU A 168 -50.04 -22.18 17.14
N GLU A 169 -50.23 -21.42 18.22
CA GLU A 169 -51.33 -20.45 18.33
C GLU A 169 -51.18 -19.27 17.37
N ILE A 170 -49.96 -18.76 17.20
CA ILE A 170 -49.68 -17.64 16.29
C ILE A 170 -49.90 -18.05 14.84
N SER A 171 -49.41 -19.23 14.43
CA SER A 171 -49.62 -19.74 13.07
C SER A 171 -51.10 -19.90 12.72
N THR A 172 -51.88 -20.43 13.65
CA THR A 172 -53.32 -20.67 13.44
C THR A 172 -54.11 -19.36 13.41
N ARG A 173 -53.76 -18.40 14.27
CA ARG A 173 -54.50 -17.15 14.42
C ARG A 173 -54.20 -16.12 13.34
N CYS A 174 -52.94 -16.02 12.92
CA CYS A 174 -52.50 -15.07 11.90
C CYS A 174 -52.49 -15.67 10.49
N GLY A 175 -52.81 -16.97 10.33
CA GLY A 175 -52.83 -17.63 9.02
C GLY A 175 -51.46 -17.80 8.37
N ILE A 176 -50.39 -17.70 9.16
CA ILE A 176 -49.01 -17.82 8.70
C ILE A 176 -48.48 -19.24 8.89
N THR A 177 -47.43 -19.60 8.16
CA THR A 177 -46.82 -20.92 8.31
C THR A 177 -46.15 -21.08 9.68
N ARG A 178 -46.01 -22.33 10.14
CA ARG A 178 -45.28 -22.63 11.39
C ARG A 178 -43.86 -22.06 11.40
N ALA A 179 -43.15 -22.16 10.28
CA ALA A 179 -41.79 -21.65 10.15
C ALA A 179 -41.73 -20.11 10.27
N GLU A 180 -42.73 -19.40 9.73
CA GLU A 180 -42.86 -17.96 9.90
C GLU A 180 -43.19 -17.59 11.35
N ALA A 181 -44.06 -18.35 12.03
CA ALA A 181 -44.34 -18.13 13.44
C ALA A 181 -43.10 -18.35 14.34
N GLU A 182 -42.27 -19.37 14.05
CA GLU A 182 -41.01 -19.59 14.77
C GLU A 182 -40.03 -18.41 14.57
N LEU A 183 -39.96 -17.88 13.34
CA LEU A 183 -39.16 -16.68 13.05
C LEU A 183 -39.65 -15.47 13.84
N VAL A 184 -40.96 -15.21 13.84
CA VAL A 184 -41.59 -14.11 14.59
C VAL A 184 -41.28 -14.19 16.09
N VAL A 185 -41.39 -15.38 16.68
CA VAL A 185 -41.08 -15.60 18.11
C VAL A 185 -39.60 -15.33 18.40
N SER A 186 -38.70 -15.80 17.53
CA SER A 186 -37.25 -15.54 17.69
C SER A 186 -36.90 -14.05 17.55
N LEU A 187 -37.61 -13.34 16.67
CA LEU A 187 -37.43 -11.91 16.43
C LEU A 187 -37.96 -11.08 17.61
N ALA A 188 -39.13 -11.44 18.15
CA ALA A 188 -39.71 -10.81 19.33
C ALA A 188 -38.79 -10.96 20.56
N ALA A 189 -38.25 -12.16 20.78
CA ALA A 189 -37.31 -12.43 21.86
C ALA A 189 -36.00 -11.62 21.74
N ARG A 190 -35.53 -11.36 20.51
CA ARG A 190 -34.34 -10.51 20.28
C ARG A 190 -34.62 -9.04 20.58
N GLY A 191 -35.80 -8.54 20.21
CA GLY A 191 -36.20 -7.14 20.43
C GLY A 191 -36.42 -6.78 21.91
N GLU A 192 -36.78 -7.74 22.77
CA GLU A 192 -36.91 -7.50 24.22
C GLU A 192 -35.57 -7.41 24.95
N GLY A 193 -34.53 -8.07 24.43
CA GLY A 193 -33.18 -8.04 25.01
C GLY A 193 -32.39 -6.75 24.73
N GLU A 194 -32.77 -5.97 23.72
CA GLU A 194 -32.07 -4.74 23.31
C GLU A 194 -32.64 -3.46 23.96
N GLY A 195 -33.79 -3.52 24.63
CA GLY A 195 -34.45 -2.38 25.28
C GLY A 195 -34.30 -2.32 26.81
N GLY A 196 -33.51 -3.22 27.40
CA GLY A 196 -33.38 -3.39 28.85
C GLY A 196 -31.93 -3.62 29.29
N ALA A 197 -31.04 -2.69 28.98
CA ALA A 197 -29.71 -2.55 29.60
C ALA A 197 -29.24 -1.10 29.53
#